data_AF-A0A264W423-F1
#
_entry.id   AF-A0A264W423-F1
#
_cell.length_a   1.000
_cell.length_b   1.000
_cell.length_c   1.000
_cell.angle_alpha   90.00
_cell.angle_beta   90.00
_cell.angle_gamma   90.00
#
_symmetry.space_group_name_H-M   'P 1'
#
loop_
_entity.id
_entity.type
_entity.pdbx_description
1 polymer ?
#
loop_
_entity_poly.entity_id
_entity_poly.type
_entity_poly.pdbx_seq_one_letter_code
_entity_poly.pdbx_strand_id
1 'polypeptide(L)'
;MKVKAKQIRKIKANPTKKRHVVVPKNKKKVANKSSGAKKPYSNSRPSYAKGQIEEVWERAKDPKTGKVMDPTGVEIIWDKSKARNGQWDMGHLPGQKYSEVHDLYMRGKITKKEFLEWYRNPKNYRPELPSTNRSHKYE
;
A
#
# COMPACT_ATOMS: atom_id res chain seq x y z
N MET A 1 51.97 -13.31 17.29
CA MET A 1 50.59 -13.80 17.05
C MET A 1 49.62 -13.11 18.00
N LYS A 2 48.73 -12.23 17.52
CA LYS A 2 47.49 -11.85 18.22
C LYS A 2 46.44 -11.49 17.15
N VAL A 3 45.46 -12.36 16.97
CA VAL A 3 44.30 -12.16 16.08
C VAL A 3 43.33 -11.17 16.74
N LYS A 4 42.99 -10.06 16.07
CA LYS A 4 41.92 -9.16 16.51
C LYS A 4 40.58 -9.69 15.99
N ALA A 5 39.72 -10.13 16.90
CA ALA A 5 38.34 -10.49 16.60
C ALA A 5 37.52 -9.24 16.20
N LYS A 6 36.79 -9.34 15.09
CA LYS A 6 35.81 -8.33 14.64
C LYS A 6 34.56 -8.41 15.53
N GLN A 7 34.25 -7.32 16.22
CA GLN A 7 32.99 -7.13 16.93
C GLN A 7 31.83 -7.03 15.92
N ILE A 8 30.97 -8.06 15.85
CA ILE A 8 29.73 -8.03 15.06
C ILE A 8 28.70 -7.20 15.83
N ARG A 9 28.32 -6.03 15.27
CA ARG A 9 27.23 -5.21 15.83
C ARG A 9 25.90 -5.92 15.56
N LYS A 10 25.27 -6.47 16.61
CA LYS A 10 23.88 -6.95 16.55
C LYS A 10 22.95 -5.78 16.26
N ILE A 11 22.35 -5.77 15.07
CA ILE A 11 21.27 -4.86 14.69
C ILE A 11 20.03 -5.32 15.48
N LYS A 12 19.68 -4.61 16.55
CA LYS A 12 18.40 -4.85 17.24
C LYS A 12 17.29 -4.36 16.31
N ALA A 13 16.50 -5.29 15.77
CA ALA A 13 15.26 -4.96 15.08
C ALA A 13 14.34 -4.20 16.06
N ASN A 14 13.99 -2.96 15.70
CA ASN A 14 13.13 -2.10 16.49
C ASN A 14 11.67 -2.59 16.37
N PRO A 15 10.94 -2.88 17.46
CA PRO A 15 9.60 -3.44 17.38
C PRO A 15 8.61 -2.42 16.80
N THR A 16 8.03 -2.79 15.65
CA THR A 16 6.70 -2.43 15.14
C THR A 16 6.02 -1.21 15.78
N LYS A 17 6.36 0.00 15.29
CA LYS A 17 5.46 1.16 15.39
C LYS A 17 4.25 0.88 14.49
N LYS A 18 3.10 0.50 15.06
CA LYS A 18 1.82 0.43 14.33
C LYS A 18 1.58 1.79 13.69
N ARG A 19 1.85 1.94 12.40
CA ARG A 19 1.48 3.13 11.64
C ARG A 19 -0.04 3.10 11.52
N HIS A 20 -0.72 3.95 12.29
CA HIS A 20 -2.12 4.26 12.03
C HIS A 20 -2.25 4.71 10.58
N VAL A 21 -3.30 4.24 9.89
CA VAL A 21 -3.72 4.77 8.58
C VAL A 21 -3.65 6.28 8.66
N VAL A 22 -2.70 6.88 7.94
CA VAL A 22 -2.53 8.33 7.91
C VAL A 22 -3.60 8.88 6.96
N VAL A 23 -4.83 8.98 7.48
CA VAL A 23 -5.90 9.74 6.86
C VAL A 23 -5.61 11.22 7.13
N PRO A 24 -5.65 12.11 6.11
CA PRO A 24 -5.45 13.55 6.32
C PRO A 24 -6.45 14.09 7.37
N LYS A 25 -5.94 14.84 8.36
CA LYS A 25 -6.67 15.22 9.58
C LYS A 25 -7.46 16.55 9.52
N ASN A 26 -7.81 17.07 8.35
CA ASN A 26 -8.58 18.33 8.28
C ASN A 26 -10.09 18.10 8.38
N LYS A 27 -10.58 18.06 9.62
CA LYS A 27 -11.98 17.84 9.98
C LYS A 27 -12.86 19.05 9.62
N LYS A 28 -13.83 18.85 8.73
CA LYS A 28 -15.16 19.49 8.81
C LYS A 28 -16.20 18.40 9.01
N LYS A 29 -17.01 18.50 10.07
CA LYS A 29 -18.15 17.61 10.32
C LYS A 29 -19.11 17.73 9.15
N VAL A 30 -19.24 16.70 8.33
CA VAL A 30 -20.26 16.64 7.28
C VAL A 30 -21.42 15.80 7.79
N ALA A 31 -22.53 16.46 8.10
CA ALA A 31 -23.80 15.80 8.37
C ALA A 31 -24.27 15.13 7.07
N ASN A 32 -24.35 13.80 7.04
CA ASN A 32 -24.78 13.09 5.85
C ASN A 32 -26.18 12.51 6.06
N LYS A 33 -27.16 13.10 5.37
CA LYS A 33 -28.54 12.61 5.29
C LYS A 33 -28.52 11.24 4.63
N SER A 34 -29.02 10.23 5.33
CA SER A 34 -29.24 8.87 4.83
C SER A 34 -30.44 8.85 3.88
N SER A 35 -30.22 9.15 2.60
CA SER A 35 -31.14 8.74 1.54
C SER A 35 -30.79 7.32 1.11
N GLY A 36 -31.80 6.47 0.83
CA GLY A 36 -31.66 5.05 0.49
C GLY A 36 -30.89 4.73 -0.81
N ALA A 37 -30.08 5.65 -1.32
CA ALA A 37 -29.17 5.44 -2.44
C ALA A 37 -27.91 4.69 -1.96
N LYS A 38 -27.54 3.60 -2.63
CA LYS A 38 -26.29 2.88 -2.35
C LYS A 38 -25.10 3.83 -2.49
N LYS A 39 -24.29 3.95 -1.43
CA LYS A 39 -23.06 4.75 -1.46
C LYS A 39 -22.15 4.28 -2.63
N PRO A 40 -21.53 5.21 -3.38
CA PRO A 40 -20.56 4.85 -4.40
C PRO A 40 -19.46 3.96 -3.84
N TYR A 41 -19.03 2.95 -4.59
CA TYR A 41 -17.99 1.98 -4.18
C TYR A 41 -18.39 1.06 -3.01
N SER A 42 -19.69 0.92 -2.71
CA SER A 42 -20.19 -0.06 -1.73
C SER A 42 -19.81 -1.49 -2.10
N ASN A 43 -19.93 -1.85 -3.38
CA ASN A 43 -19.66 -3.20 -3.91
C ASN A 43 -18.59 -3.20 -5.02
N SER A 44 -17.83 -2.13 -5.16
CA SER A 44 -16.81 -2.01 -6.21
C SER A 44 -15.62 -1.17 -5.76
N ARG A 45 -14.45 -1.40 -6.36
CA ARG A 45 -13.27 -0.57 -6.12
C ARG A 45 -13.21 0.59 -7.11
N PRO A 46 -12.66 1.76 -6.72
CA PRO A 46 -12.34 2.81 -7.68
C PRO A 46 -11.25 2.36 -8.66
N SER A 47 -11.19 3.04 -9.81
CA SER A 47 -10.03 2.94 -10.70
C SER A 47 -8.83 3.71 -10.14
N TYR A 48 -7.63 3.20 -10.41
CA TYR A 48 -6.38 3.90 -10.14
C TYR A 48 -6.29 5.22 -10.92
N ALA A 49 -5.50 6.16 -10.42
CA ALA A 49 -5.17 7.37 -11.14
C ALA A 49 -4.22 7.08 -12.31
N LYS A 50 -4.22 7.97 -13.31
CA LYS A 50 -3.29 7.91 -14.45
C LYS A 50 -1.84 7.97 -13.93
N GLY A 51 -1.00 7.03 -14.33
CA GLY A 51 0.41 6.95 -13.92
C GLY A 51 0.66 6.39 -12.51
N GLN A 52 -0.39 6.07 -11.74
CA GLN A 52 -0.24 5.59 -10.36
C GLN A 52 0.54 4.28 -10.30
N ILE A 53 0.31 3.37 -11.26
CA ILE A 53 0.97 2.05 -11.31
C ILE A 53 2.47 2.23 -11.56
N GLU A 54 2.82 3.06 -12.54
CA GLU A 54 4.19 3.41 -12.88
C GLU A 54 4.88 4.08 -11.70
N GLU A 55 4.22 5.01 -11.02
CA GLU A 55 4.80 5.68 -9.86
C GLU A 55 5.05 4.71 -8.71
N VAL A 56 4.13 3.78 -8.42
CA VAL A 56 4.35 2.73 -7.42
C VAL A 56 5.56 1.87 -7.76
N TRP A 57 5.71 1.49 -9.02
CA TRP A 57 6.84 0.69 -9.49
C TRP A 57 8.17 1.43 -9.35
N GLU A 58 8.26 2.65 -9.89
CA GLU A 58 9.49 3.45 -9.85
C GLU A 58 9.91 3.78 -8.42
N ARG A 59 8.96 4.04 -7.52
CA ARG A 59 9.23 4.27 -6.09
C ARG A 59 9.74 3.04 -5.36
N ALA A 60 9.40 1.85 -5.83
CA ALA A 60 9.80 0.59 -5.22
C ALA A 60 11.18 0.10 -5.68
N LYS A 61 11.76 0.73 -6.72
CA LYS A 61 13.11 0.41 -7.17
C LYS A 61 14.12 0.75 -6.07
N ASP A 62 14.95 -0.21 -5.75
CA ASP A 62 16.12 0.02 -4.92
C ASP A 62 17.07 0.99 -5.64
N PRO A 63 17.52 2.08 -5.00
CA PRO A 63 18.31 3.12 -5.66
C PRO A 63 19.73 2.67 -6.05
N LYS A 64 20.21 1.54 -5.50
CA LYS A 64 21.55 1.01 -5.80
C LYS A 64 21.52 -0.04 -6.91
N THR A 65 20.51 -0.89 -6.90
CA THR A 65 20.40 -2.05 -7.78
C THR A 65 19.37 -1.87 -8.88
N GLY A 66 18.44 -0.92 -8.75
CA GLY A 66 17.32 -0.71 -9.67
C GLY A 66 16.22 -1.77 -9.56
N LYS A 67 16.37 -2.75 -8.65
CA LYS A 67 15.47 -3.90 -8.52
C LYS A 67 14.24 -3.57 -7.69
N VAL A 68 13.12 -4.21 -8.03
CA VAL A 68 11.89 -4.18 -7.23
C VAL A 68 11.78 -5.49 -6.48
N MET A 69 11.55 -5.43 -5.17
CA MET A 69 11.54 -6.61 -4.31
C MET A 69 10.17 -6.79 -3.66
N ASP A 70 9.66 -8.02 -3.71
CA ASP A 70 8.52 -8.46 -2.93
C ASP A 70 8.87 -8.48 -1.43
N PRO A 71 7.90 -8.30 -0.51
CA PRO A 71 8.13 -8.39 0.94
C PRO A 71 8.75 -9.71 1.42
N THR A 72 8.62 -10.78 0.63
CA THR A 72 9.29 -12.08 0.88
C THR A 72 10.79 -12.07 0.56
N GLY A 73 11.29 -11.04 -0.12
CA GLY A 73 12.68 -10.94 -0.59
C GLY A 73 12.89 -11.49 -2.00
N VAL A 74 11.83 -11.85 -2.72
CA VAL A 74 11.89 -12.27 -4.13
C VAL A 74 11.89 -11.04 -5.04
N GLU A 75 12.74 -11.04 -6.07
CA GLU A 75 12.74 -9.98 -7.10
C GLU A 75 11.49 -10.07 -7.97
N ILE A 76 10.85 -8.93 -8.20
CA ILE A 76 9.69 -8.79 -9.08
C ILE A 76 10.18 -8.25 -10.43
N ILE A 77 9.78 -8.93 -11.51
CA ILE A 77 10.07 -8.50 -12.89
C ILE A 77 8.78 -7.98 -13.50
N TRP A 78 8.84 -6.81 -14.14
CA TRP A 78 7.73 -6.25 -14.90
C TRP A 78 8.11 -6.07 -16.36
N ASP A 79 7.68 -7.03 -17.18
CA ASP A 79 7.73 -6.96 -18.63
C ASP A 79 6.60 -6.04 -19.13
N LYS A 80 6.97 -4.81 -19.49
CA LYS A 80 6.05 -3.78 -20.01
C LYS A 80 5.50 -4.11 -21.40
N SER A 81 6.04 -5.10 -22.11
CA SER A 81 5.48 -5.58 -23.38
C SER A 81 4.23 -6.46 -23.17
N LYS A 82 4.04 -6.98 -21.95
CA LYS A 82 2.93 -7.85 -21.59
C LYS A 82 1.96 -7.16 -20.64
N ALA A 83 0.76 -7.70 -20.55
CA ALA A 83 -0.21 -7.28 -19.54
C ALA A 83 0.39 -7.44 -18.14
N ARG A 84 0.20 -6.44 -17.27
CA ARG A 84 0.67 -6.47 -15.87
C ARG A 84 0.01 -7.59 -15.06
N ASN A 85 -1.24 -7.92 -15.38
CA ASN A 85 -2.01 -8.92 -14.66
C ASN A 85 -1.25 -10.25 -14.59
N GLY A 86 -1.05 -10.77 -13.38
CA GLY A 86 -0.29 -12.00 -13.14
C GLY A 86 1.24 -11.81 -12.98
N GLN A 87 1.80 -10.64 -13.31
CA GLN A 87 3.20 -10.33 -13.03
C GLN A 87 3.39 -9.80 -11.60
N TRP A 88 2.56 -8.82 -11.22
CA TRP A 88 2.54 -8.25 -9.86
C TRP A 88 1.21 -7.53 -9.59
N ASP A 89 0.89 -7.42 -8.31
CA ASP A 89 -0.31 -6.78 -7.77
C ASP A 89 0.05 -5.51 -6.96
N MET A 90 -0.92 -4.60 -6.87
CA MET A 90 -0.82 -3.38 -6.07
C MET A 90 -1.09 -3.70 -4.59
N GLY A 91 -0.11 -4.27 -3.91
CA GLY A 91 -0.19 -4.58 -2.49
C GLY A 91 -0.25 -3.29 -1.66
N HIS A 92 -1.08 -3.28 -0.61
CA HIS A 92 -1.14 -2.19 0.35
C HIS A 92 0.02 -2.26 1.33
N LEU A 93 0.60 -1.10 1.68
CA LEU A 93 1.62 -1.05 2.71
C LEU A 93 1.02 -1.38 4.10
N PRO A 94 1.83 -1.89 5.05
CA PRO A 94 1.38 -2.12 6.41
C PRO A 94 0.71 -0.89 7.02
N GLY A 95 -0.52 -1.05 7.51
CA GLY A 95 -1.34 0.03 8.06
C GLY A 95 -2.03 0.91 7.00
N GLN A 96 -2.07 0.47 5.74
CA GLN A 96 -2.84 1.08 4.65
C GLN A 96 -3.84 0.06 4.08
N LYS A 97 -4.50 -0.71 4.94
CA LYS A 97 -5.44 -1.73 4.49
C LYS A 97 -6.64 -1.11 3.79
N TYR A 98 -6.96 -1.62 2.60
CA TYR A 98 -8.16 -1.21 1.89
C TYR A 98 -9.42 -1.36 2.73
N SER A 99 -9.58 -2.50 3.41
CA SER A 99 -10.75 -2.81 4.22
C SER A 99 -10.99 -1.79 5.33
N GLU A 100 -9.93 -1.35 6.01
CA GLU A 100 -10.02 -0.36 7.08
C GLU A 100 -10.49 1.01 6.54
N VAL A 101 -9.90 1.49 5.45
CA VAL A 101 -10.25 2.81 4.89
C VAL A 101 -11.61 2.79 4.20
N HIS A 102 -11.95 1.70 3.52
CA HIS A 102 -13.26 1.48 2.91
C HIS A 102 -14.36 1.49 3.97
N ASP A 103 -14.14 0.82 5.10
CA ASP A 103 -15.09 0.80 6.22
C ASP A 103 -15.23 2.18 6.90
N LEU A 104 -14.15 2.96 7.03
CA LEU A 104 -14.26 4.36 7.46
C LEU A 104 -15.16 5.18 6.52
N TYR A 105 -15.04 4.98 5.20
CA TYR A 105 -15.85 5.66 4.20
C TYR A 105 -17.31 5.20 4.22
N MET A 106 -17.55 3.89 4.33
CA MET A 106 -18.90 3.33 4.44
C MET A 106 -19.62 3.79 5.69
N ARG A 107 -18.91 3.89 6.83
CA ARG A 107 -19.41 4.48 8.08
C ARG A 107 -19.51 6.02 8.05
N GLY A 108 -19.09 6.67 6.97
CA GLY A 108 -19.15 8.13 6.81
C GLY A 108 -18.18 8.90 7.70
N LYS A 109 -17.15 8.23 8.24
CA LYS A 109 -16.08 8.86 9.03
C LYS A 109 -15.11 9.65 8.16
N ILE A 110 -15.01 9.28 6.89
CA ILE A 110 -14.28 10.00 5.85
C ILE A 110 -15.20 10.22 4.64
N THR A 111 -14.93 11.26 3.87
CA THR A 111 -15.63 11.62 2.64
C THR A 111 -15.20 10.73 1.47
N LYS A 112 -16.03 10.69 0.41
CA LYS A 112 -15.65 10.05 -0.87
C LYS A 112 -14.35 10.64 -1.43
N LYS A 113 -14.13 11.95 -1.27
CA LYS A 113 -12.92 12.63 -1.73
C LYS A 113 -11.68 12.12 -0.99
N GLU A 114 -11.72 12.08 0.34
CA GLU A 114 -10.61 11.56 1.15
C GLU A 114 -10.34 10.08 0.88
N PHE A 115 -11.40 9.27 0.70
CA PHE A 115 -11.26 7.87 0.29
C PHE A 115 -10.55 7.74 -1.06
N LEU A 116 -10.96 8.52 -2.06
CA LEU A 116 -10.34 8.50 -3.39
C LEU A 116 -8.92 9.05 -3.39
N GLU A 117 -8.65 10.09 -2.61
CA GLU A 117 -7.30 10.66 -2.43
C GLU A 117 -6.37 9.62 -1.80
N TRP A 118 -6.84 8.93 -0.76
CA TRP A 118 -6.11 7.81 -0.16
C TRP A 118 -5.91 6.65 -1.15
N TYR A 119 -6.97 6.23 -1.85
CA TYR A 119 -6.92 5.09 -2.77
C TYR A 119 -6.01 5.35 -3.98
N ARG A 120 -5.94 6.60 -4.45
CA ARG A 120 -5.13 7.00 -5.59
C ARG A 120 -3.72 7.45 -5.23
N ASN A 121 -3.39 7.50 -3.94
CA ASN A 121 -2.06 7.87 -3.50
C ASN A 121 -1.09 6.67 -3.67
N PRO A 122 -0.10 6.75 -4.58
CA PRO A 122 0.86 5.67 -4.81
C PRO A 122 1.71 5.36 -3.58
N LYS A 123 1.84 6.29 -2.62
CA LYS A 123 2.58 6.09 -1.37
C LYS A 123 1.91 5.11 -0.41
N ASN A 124 0.68 4.66 -0.69
CA ASN A 124 -0.03 3.68 0.12
C ASN A 124 0.16 2.24 -0.39
N TYR A 125 0.91 2.05 -1.48
CA TYR A 125 1.08 0.78 -2.15
C TYR A 125 2.55 0.41 -2.32
N ARG A 126 2.78 -0.87 -2.61
CA ARG A 126 4.03 -1.42 -3.13
C ARG A 126 3.73 -2.55 -4.12
N PRO A 127 4.64 -2.85 -5.06
CA PRO A 127 4.55 -4.07 -5.85
C PRO A 127 4.64 -5.31 -4.95
N GLU A 128 3.73 -6.26 -5.16
CA GLU A 128 3.76 -7.58 -4.52
C GLU A 128 3.47 -8.67 -5.56
N LEU A 129 4.03 -9.85 -5.37
CA LEU A 129 3.68 -11.00 -6.20
C LEU A 129 2.21 -11.40 -5.96
N PRO A 130 1.49 -11.90 -6.98
CA PRO A 130 0.10 -12.29 -6.81
C PRO A 130 -0.11 -13.33 -5.70
N SER A 131 0.82 -14.26 -5.51
CA SER A 131 0.79 -15.24 -4.42
C SER A 131 0.89 -14.56 -3.04
N THR A 132 1.80 -13.60 -2.90
CA THR A 132 2.01 -12.85 -1.66
C THR A 132 0.79 -12.00 -1.33
N ASN A 133 0.32 -11.19 -2.29
CA ASN A 133 -0.78 -10.25 -2.11
C ASN A 133 -2.11 -10.97 -1.78
N ARG A 134 -2.43 -12.07 -2.49
CA ARG A 134 -3.67 -12.83 -2.27
C ARG A 134 -3.72 -13.54 -0.92
N SER A 135 -2.57 -13.70 -0.25
CA SER A 135 -2.52 -14.26 1.11
C SER A 135 -2.82 -13.23 2.21
N HIS A 136 -2.81 -11.93 1.88
CA HIS A 136 -2.94 -10.81 2.83
C HIS A 136 -1.93 -10.83 4.00
N LYS A 137 -0.85 -11.61 3.90
CA LYS A 137 0.10 -11.87 4.99
C LYS A 137 0.88 -10.64 5.45
N TYR A 138 1.08 -9.67 4.56
CA TYR A 138 1.96 -8.53 4.79
C TYR A 138 1.22 -7.18 4.82
N GLU A 139 -0.12 -7.22 4.87
CA GLU A 139 -0.99 -6.06 5.07
C GLU A 139 -1.18 -5.73 6.55
#